data_AF-A0A0S6X0I5-F1
#
_entry.id   AF-A0A0S6X0I5-F1
#
_cell.length_a   1.000
_cell.length_b   1.000
_cell.length_c   1.000
_cell.angle_alpha   90.00
_cell.angle_beta   90.00
_cell.angle_gamma   90.00
#
_symmetry.space_group_name_H-M   'P 1'
#
loop_
_entity.id
_entity.type
_entity.pdbx_description
1 polymer ?
#
loop_
_entity_poly.entity_id
_entity_poly.type
_entity_poly.pdbx_seq_one_letter_code
_entity_poly.pdbx_strand_id
1 'polypeptide(L)'
;MERRERDAPLPVEMQGRWTDIEDPASELFIKGGEIVCFARVIDYDYMVVATDDGALTVSLKMNDAAAEEAFQRANITELVMTPDGELHAYNVRFASQFQRIKS
;
A
#
# COMPACT_ATOMS: atom_id res chain seq x y z
N MET A 1 2.98 -9.15 -13.79
CA MET A 1 2.64 -7.76 -13.42
C MET A 1 1.32 -7.40 -14.11
N GLU A 2 0.37 -6.83 -13.37
CA GLU A 2 -0.99 -6.54 -13.83
C GLU A 2 -1.38 -5.13 -13.38
N ARG A 3 -1.73 -4.25 -14.33
CA ARG A 3 -2.29 -2.93 -14.00
C ARG A 3 -3.79 -3.07 -13.70
N ARG A 4 -4.25 -2.43 -12.63
CA ARG A 4 -5.66 -2.33 -12.24
C ARG A 4 -6.00 -0.88 -11.91
N GLU A 5 -7.19 -0.44 -12.26
CA GLU A 5 -7.66 0.91 -11.92
C GLU A 5 -8.02 0.97 -10.42
N ARG A 6 -8.11 2.19 -9.86
CA ARG A 6 -8.33 2.41 -8.42
C ARG A 6 -9.61 1.77 -7.88
N ASP A 7 -10.64 1.60 -8.70
CA ASP A 7 -11.92 1.00 -8.31
C ASP A 7 -11.82 -0.53 -8.12
N ALA A 8 -10.82 -1.17 -8.71
CA ALA A 8 -10.54 -2.59 -8.49
C ALA A 8 -10.00 -2.82 -7.07
N PRO A 9 -10.33 -3.97 -6.44
CA PRO A 9 -9.80 -4.28 -5.13
C PRO A 9 -8.30 -4.57 -5.16
N LEU A 10 -7.58 -4.12 -4.13
CA LEU A 10 -6.27 -4.65 -3.79
C LEU A 10 -6.38 -6.16 -3.49
N PRO A 11 -5.28 -6.92 -3.63
CA PRO A 11 -5.27 -8.34 -3.29
C PRO A 11 -5.84 -8.64 -1.91
N VAL A 12 -6.54 -9.77 -1.79
CA VAL A 12 -7.30 -10.15 -0.60
C VAL A 12 -6.41 -10.26 0.65
N GLU A 13 -5.15 -10.64 0.45
CA GLU A 13 -4.12 -10.80 1.47
C GLU A 13 -3.79 -9.47 2.17
N MET A 14 -3.92 -8.34 1.45
CA MET A 14 -3.68 -7.00 1.98
C MET A 14 -4.93 -6.36 2.62
N GLN A 15 -6.13 -6.90 2.37
CA GLN A 15 -7.38 -6.31 2.86
C GLN A 15 -7.50 -6.37 4.39
N GLY A 16 -8.00 -5.30 5.01
CA GLY A 16 -8.25 -5.23 6.44
C GLY A 16 -7.53 -4.08 7.15
N ARG A 17 -7.41 -4.19 8.47
CA ARG A 17 -6.74 -3.22 9.33
C ARG A 17 -5.40 -3.76 9.80
N TRP A 18 -4.42 -2.88 9.77
CA TRP A 18 -3.05 -3.14 10.15
C TRP A 18 -2.55 -2.02 11.06
N THR A 19 -1.65 -2.36 11.97
CA THR A 19 -1.00 -1.38 12.85
C THR A 19 0.49 -1.40 12.59
N ASP A 20 1.11 -0.22 12.57
CA ASP A 20 2.57 -0.11 12.48
C ASP A 20 3.21 -0.75 13.72
N ILE A 21 4.32 -1.45 13.50
CA ILE A 21 5.04 -2.18 14.57
C ILE A 21 5.81 -1.23 15.49
N GLU A 22 6.34 -0.13 14.96
CA GLU A 22 7.10 0.87 15.71
C GLU A 22 6.18 1.90 16.37
N ASP A 23 5.05 2.22 15.72
CA ASP A 23 4.02 3.12 16.26
C ASP A 23 2.60 2.50 16.19
N PRO A 24 2.14 1.80 17.25
CA PRO A 24 0.82 1.19 17.27
C PRO A 24 -0.38 2.14 17.18
N ALA A 25 -0.16 3.47 17.29
CA ALA A 25 -1.21 4.46 17.04
C ALA A 25 -1.39 4.74 15.53
N SER A 26 -0.40 4.38 14.72
CA SER A 26 -0.41 4.52 13.28
C SER A 26 -1.05 3.29 12.61
N GLU A 27 -2.18 3.51 11.96
CA GLU A 27 -2.93 2.46 11.26
C GLU A 27 -2.76 2.56 9.73
N LEU A 28 -2.78 1.38 9.11
CA LEU A 28 -3.02 1.19 7.68
C LEU A 28 -4.32 0.41 7.51
N PHE A 29 -5.24 0.97 6.73
CA PHE A 29 -6.51 0.35 6.42
C PHE A 29 -6.66 0.21 4.91
N ILE A 30 -7.02 -1.00 4.47
CA ILE A 30 -7.22 -1.34 3.06
C ILE A 30 -8.60 -1.96 2.92
N LYS A 31 -9.44 -1.36 2.08
CA LYS A 31 -10.79 -1.86 1.76
C LYS A 31 -11.11 -1.65 0.30
N GLY A 32 -11.19 -2.75 -0.46
CA GLY A 32 -11.30 -2.66 -1.91
C GLY A 32 -10.05 -1.98 -2.46
N GLY A 33 -10.23 -0.91 -3.23
CA GLY A 33 -9.17 -0.03 -3.72
C GLY A 33 -8.89 1.18 -2.83
N GLU A 34 -9.60 1.33 -1.71
CA GLU A 34 -9.33 2.43 -0.78
C GLU A 34 -8.20 2.07 0.18
N ILE A 35 -7.23 2.98 0.31
CA ILE A 35 -6.11 2.87 1.22
C ILE A 35 -6.08 4.11 2.10
N VAL A 36 -6.09 3.91 3.41
CA VAL A 36 -5.87 4.96 4.41
C VAL A 36 -4.62 4.60 5.19
N CYS A 37 -3.60 5.45 5.14
CA CYS A 37 -2.33 5.26 5.83
C CYS A 37 -1.98 6.54 6.61
N PHE A 38 -1.59 6.43 7.87
CA PHE A 38 -1.29 7.57 8.75
C PHE A 38 -2.42 8.62 8.76
N ALA A 39 -3.67 8.16 8.90
CA ALA A 39 -4.88 8.97 8.87
C ALA A 39 -5.10 9.79 7.58
N ARG A 40 -4.45 9.40 6.47
CA ARG A 40 -4.62 10.04 5.15
C ARG A 40 -5.09 9.02 4.12
N VAL A 41 -6.08 9.42 3.32
CA VAL A 41 -6.49 8.67 2.13
C VAL A 41 -5.40 8.82 1.08
N ILE A 42 -4.95 7.69 0.52
CA ILE A 42 -4.00 7.69 -0.59
C ILE A 42 -4.78 7.87 -1.89
N ASP A 43 -4.53 8.99 -2.57
CA ASP A 43 -5.19 9.32 -3.83
C ASP A 43 -4.27 9.00 -5.00
N TYR A 44 -4.46 7.80 -5.55
CA TYR A 44 -3.70 7.26 -6.67
C TYR A 44 -4.67 6.92 -7.82
N ASP A 45 -4.17 6.92 -9.05
CA ASP A 45 -5.03 6.67 -10.22
C ASP A 45 -5.17 5.18 -10.52
N TYR A 46 -4.06 4.45 -10.43
CA TYR A 46 -4.03 3.02 -10.72
C TYR A 46 -2.99 2.32 -9.86
N MET A 47 -3.16 1.00 -9.76
CA MET A 47 -2.21 0.13 -9.09
C MET A 47 -1.59 -0.85 -10.07
N VAL A 48 -0.41 -1.34 -9.74
CA VAL A 48 0.24 -2.41 -10.48
C VAL A 48 0.59 -3.53 -9.52
N VAL A 49 0.00 -4.70 -9.75
CA VAL A 49 0.14 -5.88 -8.91
C VAL A 49 1.17 -6.82 -9.53
N ALA A 50 2.14 -7.27 -8.74
CA ALA A 50 3.09 -8.29 -9.16
C ALA A 50 3.37 -9.29 -8.02
N THR A 51 3.96 -10.41 -8.40
CA THR A 51 4.51 -11.37 -7.45
C THR A 51 5.96 -11.59 -7.86
N ASP A 52 6.88 -11.35 -6.94
CA ASP A 52 8.31 -11.51 -7.15
C ASP A 52 8.92 -12.25 -5.96
N ASP A 53 9.65 -13.32 -6.22
CA ASP A 53 10.22 -14.22 -5.19
C ASP A 53 9.24 -14.61 -4.07
N GLY A 54 7.95 -14.78 -4.42
CA GLY A 54 6.88 -15.15 -3.48
C GLY A 54 6.29 -13.98 -2.69
N ALA A 55 6.87 -12.78 -2.77
CA ALA A 55 6.28 -11.57 -2.20
C ALA A 55 5.25 -10.98 -3.16
N LEU A 56 4.10 -10.58 -2.63
CA LEU A 56 3.05 -9.90 -3.39
C LEU A 56 3.24 -8.40 -3.27
N THR A 57 3.44 -7.73 -4.41
CA THR A 57 3.73 -6.30 -4.48
C THR A 57 2.59 -5.53 -5.16
N VAL A 58 2.29 -4.34 -4.65
CA VAL A 58 1.30 -3.41 -5.22
C VAL A 58 1.92 -2.02 -5.29
N SER A 59 2.20 -1.58 -6.50
CA SER A 59 2.71 -0.24 -6.80
C SER A 59 1.56 0.73 -7.09
N LEU A 60 1.46 1.84 -6.37
CA LEU A 60 0.47 2.90 -6.56
C LEU A 60 1.05 3.99 -7.45
N LYS A 61 0.30 4.44 -8.46
CA LYS A 61 0.82 5.35 -9.50
C LYS A 61 -0.20 6.39 -9.94
N MET A 62 0.31 7.49 -10.49
CA MET A 62 -0.45 8.55 -11.15
C MET A 62 -0.39 8.37 -12.67
N ASN A 63 -1.49 8.70 -13.36
CA ASN A 63 -1.49 8.81 -14.81
C ASN A 63 -0.73 10.06 -15.29
N ASP A 64 -0.80 11.15 -14.50
CA ASP A 64 -0.06 12.38 -14.79
C ASP A 64 1.38 12.29 -14.24
N ALA A 65 2.35 12.20 -15.16
CA ALA A 65 3.76 12.18 -14.82
C ALA A 65 4.24 13.45 -14.07
N ALA A 66 3.57 14.59 -14.25
CA ALA A 66 3.89 15.81 -13.52
C ALA A 66 3.46 15.74 -12.04
N ALA A 67 2.43 14.95 -11.72
CA ALA A 67 1.96 14.73 -10.36
C ALA A 67 2.73 13.62 -9.63
N GLU A 68 3.38 12.72 -10.38
CA GLU A 68 4.05 11.53 -9.87
C GLU A 68 5.13 11.86 -8.81
N GLU A 69 6.00 12.86 -9.04
CA GLU A 69 7.04 13.20 -8.05
C GLU A 69 6.43 13.68 -6.72
N ALA A 70 5.41 14.53 -6.80
CA ALA A 70 4.72 15.04 -5.62
C ALA A 70 4.01 13.91 -4.87
N PHE A 71 3.35 13.00 -5.61
CA PHE A 71 2.71 11.81 -5.06
C PHE A 71 3.72 10.93 -4.32
N GLN A 72 4.85 10.61 -4.94
CA GLN A 72 5.89 9.75 -4.36
C GLN A 72 6.50 10.30 -3.08
N ARG A 73 6.54 11.63 -2.92
CA ARG A 73 7.06 12.28 -1.71
C ARG A 73 6.05 12.39 -0.59
N ALA A 74 4.76 12.40 -0.91
CA ALA A 74 3.68 12.67 0.04
C ALA A 74 2.97 11.39 0.54
N ASN A 75 2.97 10.34 -0.26
CA ASN A 75 2.20 9.11 -0.01
C ASN A 75 3.10 7.89 -0.01
N ILE A 76 2.59 6.77 0.52
CA ILE A 76 3.14 5.45 0.22
C ILE A 76 2.95 5.17 -1.29
N THR A 77 3.93 4.53 -1.90
CA THR A 77 3.91 4.20 -3.34
C THR A 77 3.94 2.71 -3.59
N GLU A 78 4.36 1.93 -2.59
CA GLU A 78 4.50 0.48 -2.70
C GLU A 78 3.98 -0.18 -1.44
N LEU A 79 3.23 -1.25 -1.63
CA LEU A 79 2.83 -2.20 -0.60
C LEU A 79 3.43 -3.56 -0.93
N VAL A 80 4.03 -4.21 0.04
CA VAL A 80 4.67 -5.52 -0.13
C VAL A 80 4.21 -6.46 0.97
N MET A 81 3.54 -7.54 0.58
CA MET A 81 3.23 -8.64 1.48
C MET A 81 4.31 -9.70 1.33
N THR A 82 5.05 -9.95 2.41
CA THR A 82 6.06 -11.00 2.43
C THR A 82 5.39 -12.38 2.42
N PRO A 83 6.10 -13.45 2.02
CA PRO A 83 5.60 -14.82 2.15
C PRO A 83 5.16 -15.19 3.57
N ASP A 84 5.74 -14.55 4.58
CA ASP A 84 5.45 -14.77 6.00
C ASP A 84 4.21 -14.00 6.49
N GLY A 85 3.57 -13.20 5.61
CA GLY A 85 2.34 -12.47 5.89
C GLY A 85 2.53 -11.10 6.53
N GLU A 86 3.75 -10.56 6.51
CA GLU A 86 4.06 -9.22 6.97
C GLU A 86 3.76 -8.21 5.86
N LEU A 87 3.18 -7.06 6.20
CA LEU A 87 2.88 -6.00 5.25
C LEU A 87 3.85 -4.84 5.42
N HIS A 88 4.58 -4.51 4.37
CA HIS A 88 5.42 -3.32 4.32
C HIS A 88 4.75 -2.27 3.43
N ALA A 89 4.83 -1.00 3.84
CA ALA A 89 4.51 0.13 2.97
C ALA A 89 5.71 1.07 2.92
N TYR A 90 6.08 1.57 1.75
CA TYR A 90 7.19 2.49 1.63
C TYR A 90 6.99 3.53 0.53
N ASN A 91 7.81 4.57 0.61
CA ASN A 91 8.00 5.57 -0.43
C ASN A 91 9.47 6.02 -0.47
N VAL A 92 9.76 7.13 -1.15
CA VAL A 92 11.13 7.67 -1.27
C VAL A 92 11.72 8.22 0.03
N ARG A 93 10.94 8.31 1.12
CA ARG A 93 11.34 8.93 2.39
C ARG A 93 11.36 7.96 3.56
N PHE A 94 10.48 6.97 3.58
CA PHE A 94 10.34 6.05 4.70
C PHE A 94 9.86 4.68 4.25
N ALA A 95 10.03 3.70 5.14
CA ALA A 95 9.40 2.40 5.08
C ALA A 95 8.81 2.09 6.46
N SER A 96 7.63 1.47 6.46
CA SER A 96 6.91 1.03 7.66
C SER A 96 6.55 -0.44 7.50
N GLN A 97 6.63 -1.17 8.61
CA GLN A 97 6.18 -2.54 8.70
C GLN A 97 4.92 -2.58 9.55
N PHE A 98 3.91 -3.29 9.07
CA PHE A 98 2.61 -3.41 9.69
C PHE A 98 2.30 -4.85 10.02
N GLN A 99 1.65 -5.04 11.17
CA GLN A 99 1.06 -6.31 11.58
C GLN A 99 -0.46 -6.24 11.52
N ARG A 100 -1.10 -7.35 11.16
CA ARG A 100 -2.56 -7.44 11.07
C ARG A 100 -3.17 -7.31 12.47
N ILE A 101 -4.18 -6.47 12.62
CA ILE A 101 -4.94 -6.39 13.88
C ILE A 101 -5.79 -7.65 13.98
N LYS A 102 -5.46 -8.52 14.93
CA LYS A 102 -6.30 -9.68 15.27
C LYS A 102 -7.53 -9.15 16.02
N SER A 103 -8.68 -9.21 15.36
CA SER A 103 -10.00 -9.04 16.00
C SER A 103 -10.36 -10.24 16.85
#